data_AF-A0A3D5KYF1-F1
#
_entry.id   AF-A0A3D5KYF1-F1
#
_cell.length_a   1.000
_cell.length_b   1.000
_cell.length_c   1.000
_cell.angle_alpha   90.00
_cell.angle_beta   90.00
_cell.angle_gamma   90.00
#
_symmetry.space_group_name_H-M   'P 1'
#
loop_
_entity.id
_entity.type
_entity.pdbx_description
1 polymer ?
#
loop_
_entity_poly.entity_id
_entity_poly.type
_entity_poly.pdbx_seq_one_letter_code
_entity_poly.pdbx_strand_id
1 'polypeptide(L)'
;MGGYYRPAIDEAKWILKINKDDNLGARYHLIFIYALMGDEKGAKQLARKFKYDMQSTRFLLAFSMLYYYLRDRDKAFEYAEQLKARNKDIVKFTDIMCDENGDLSELDDLSIPEDAYQPDTGSDLYTLYDDMPMLLATRHQYFRWLQTSLKRMH
;
A
#
# COMPACT_ATOMS: atom_id res chain seq x y z
N MET A 1 9.27 -19.80 -8.98
CA MET A 1 8.02 -19.07 -8.67
C MET A 1 7.62 -18.21 -9.87
N GLY A 2 6.79 -18.69 -10.80
CA GLY A 2 6.55 -17.96 -12.06
C GLY A 2 5.25 -18.27 -12.81
N GLY A 3 4.20 -18.75 -12.12
CA GLY A 3 2.96 -19.17 -12.78
C GLY A 3 1.83 -18.13 -12.84
N TYR A 4 1.63 -17.36 -11.77
CA TYR A 4 0.38 -16.59 -11.58
C TYR A 4 0.53 -15.07 -11.66
N TYR A 5 1.76 -14.55 -11.60
CA TYR A 5 1.99 -13.10 -11.59
C TYR A 5 1.93 -12.47 -12.98
N ARG A 6 2.40 -13.16 -14.02
CA ARG A 6 2.37 -12.64 -15.40
C ARG A 6 0.96 -12.33 -15.91
N PRO A 7 -0.05 -13.21 -15.72
CA PRO A 7 -1.43 -12.89 -16.09
C PRO A 7 -1.99 -11.66 -15.36
N ALA A 8 -1.77 -11.53 -14.05
CA ALA A 8 -2.24 -10.39 -13.26
C ALA A 8 -1.59 -9.07 -13.69
N ILE A 9 -0.32 -9.09 -14.10
CA ILE A 9 0.37 -7.93 -14.69
C ILE A 9 -0.27 -7.53 -16.01
N ASP A 10 -0.50 -8.50 -16.88
CA ASP A 10 -1.03 -8.26 -18.22
C ASP A 10 -2.46 -7.74 -18.14
N GLU A 11 -3.26 -8.26 -17.21
CA GLU A 11 -4.63 -7.81 -16.92
C GLU A 11 -4.64 -6.41 -16.30
N ALA A 12 -3.79 -6.11 -15.31
CA ALA A 12 -3.69 -4.78 -14.72
C ALA A 12 -3.20 -3.73 -15.75
N LYS A 13 -2.20 -4.08 -16.59
CA LYS A 13 -1.74 -3.25 -17.71
C LYS A 13 -2.83 -3.05 -18.76
N TRP A 14 -3.65 -4.08 -19.02
CA TRP A 14 -4.78 -3.99 -19.94
C TRP A 14 -5.88 -3.10 -19.38
N ILE A 15 -6.24 -3.22 -18.10
CA ILE A 15 -7.20 -2.36 -17.39
C ILE A 15 -6.81 -0.88 -17.46
N LEU A 16 -5.52 -0.57 -17.33
CA LEU A 16 -5.00 0.80 -17.44
C LEU A 16 -4.88 1.29 -18.88
N LYS A 17 -4.79 0.38 -19.85
CA LYS A 17 -4.79 0.70 -21.27
C LYS A 17 -6.20 1.05 -21.76
N ILE A 18 -7.24 0.42 -21.20
CA ILE A 18 -8.64 0.68 -21.54
C ILE A 18 -9.23 1.87 -20.78
N ASN A 19 -8.81 2.13 -19.54
CA ASN A 19 -9.29 3.27 -18.73
C ASN A 19 -8.24 4.40 -18.73
N LYS A 20 -8.28 5.22 -19.77
CA LYS A 20 -7.25 6.24 -20.02
C LYS A 20 -7.29 7.43 -19.08
N ASP A 21 -8.45 7.77 -18.49
CA ASP A 21 -8.65 9.12 -17.93
C ASP A 21 -9.01 9.22 -16.43
N ASP A 22 -9.58 8.22 -15.75
CA ASP A 22 -9.57 8.17 -14.28
C ASP A 22 -10.08 6.82 -13.75
N ASN A 23 -9.21 6.03 -13.11
CA ASN A 23 -9.62 4.95 -12.21
C ASN A 23 -8.66 4.93 -11.03
N LEU A 24 -8.90 5.84 -10.07
CA LEU A 24 -8.25 5.91 -8.76
C LEU A 24 -8.04 4.54 -8.11
N GLY A 25 -9.09 3.70 -8.09
CA GLY A 25 -8.97 2.32 -7.60
C GLY A 25 -7.95 1.49 -8.38
N ALA A 26 -8.02 1.48 -9.72
CA ALA A 26 -7.16 0.64 -10.55
C ALA A 26 -5.67 1.01 -10.45
N ARG A 27 -5.34 2.31 -10.31
CA ARG A 27 -3.95 2.75 -10.13
C ARG A 27 -3.39 2.34 -8.77
N TYR A 28 -4.21 2.35 -7.72
CA TYR A 28 -3.81 1.84 -6.41
C TYR A 28 -3.58 0.33 -6.42
N HIS A 29 -4.45 -0.44 -7.05
CA HIS A 29 -4.22 -1.88 -7.24
C HIS A 29 -2.89 -2.14 -7.97
N LEU A 30 -2.64 -1.40 -9.06
CA LEU A 30 -1.44 -1.59 -9.86
C LEU A 30 -0.16 -1.26 -9.07
N ILE A 31 -0.11 -0.16 -8.31
CA ILE A 31 1.13 0.20 -7.60
C ILE A 31 1.52 -0.87 -6.59
N PHE A 32 0.55 -1.48 -5.91
CA PHE A 32 0.80 -2.60 -5.01
C PHE A 32 1.22 -3.87 -5.76
N ILE A 33 0.62 -4.17 -6.92
CA ILE A 33 1.07 -5.29 -7.76
C ILE A 33 2.55 -5.09 -8.16
N TYR A 34 2.94 -3.90 -8.63
CA TYR A 34 4.33 -3.60 -8.94
C TYR A 34 5.26 -3.73 -7.74
N ALA A 35 4.84 -3.24 -6.57
CA ALA A 35 5.60 -3.36 -5.34
C ALA A 35 5.88 -4.83 -4.97
N LEU A 36 4.86 -5.67 -5.05
CA LEU A 36 4.95 -7.10 -4.71
C LEU A 36 5.86 -7.90 -5.63
N MET A 37 5.99 -7.49 -6.89
CA MET A 37 6.84 -8.17 -7.86
C MET A 37 8.26 -7.62 -7.91
N GLY A 38 8.56 -6.56 -7.14
CA GLY A 38 9.82 -5.85 -7.26
C GLY A 38 9.98 -5.07 -8.56
N ASP A 39 8.88 -4.76 -9.28
CA ASP A 39 8.95 -4.01 -10.54
C ASP A 39 9.09 -2.51 -10.28
N GLU A 40 10.30 -2.11 -9.91
CA GLU A 40 10.65 -0.71 -9.64
C GLU A 40 10.39 0.19 -10.85
N LYS A 41 10.68 -0.32 -12.05
CA LYS A 41 10.53 0.45 -13.29
C LYS A 41 9.05 0.71 -13.60
N GLY A 42 8.18 -0.28 -13.38
CA GLY A 42 6.73 -0.16 -13.50
C GLY A 42 6.16 0.81 -12.47
N ALA A 43 6.53 0.65 -11.20
CA ALA A 43 6.11 1.52 -10.11
C ALA A 43 6.50 2.99 -10.36
N LYS A 44 7.76 3.25 -10.74
CA LYS A 44 8.25 4.60 -11.06
C LYS A 44 7.58 5.22 -12.28
N GLN A 45 7.29 4.43 -13.31
CA GLN A 45 6.54 4.94 -14.48
C GLN A 45 5.11 5.33 -14.11
N LEU A 46 4.43 4.50 -13.30
CA LEU A 46 3.08 4.82 -12.82
C LEU A 46 3.08 6.10 -11.97
N ALA A 47 4.03 6.22 -11.03
CA ALA A 47 4.21 7.41 -10.20
C ALA A 47 4.48 8.69 -11.02
N ARG A 48 5.27 8.59 -12.10
CA ARG A 48 5.50 9.73 -13.00
C ARG A 48 4.24 10.13 -13.77
N LYS A 49 3.38 9.18 -14.11
CA LYS A 49 2.09 9.43 -14.77
C LYS A 49 1.11 10.11 -13.81
N PHE A 50 1.08 9.68 -12.54
CA PHE A 50 0.16 10.17 -11.51
C PHE A 50 0.92 10.89 -10.38
N LYS A 51 1.59 12.00 -10.72
CA LYS A 51 2.50 12.71 -9.79
C LYS A 51 1.82 13.17 -8.50
N TYR A 52 0.54 13.56 -8.58
CA TYR A 52 -0.23 14.00 -7.41
C TYR A 52 -0.40 12.89 -6.37
N ASP A 53 -0.47 11.63 -6.80
CA ASP A 53 -0.65 10.49 -5.90
C ASP A 53 0.66 10.05 -5.26
N MET A 54 1.84 10.53 -5.70
CA MET A 54 3.11 10.11 -5.11
C MET A 54 3.22 10.39 -3.61
N GLN A 55 2.46 11.37 -3.13
CA GLN A 55 2.39 11.76 -1.72
C GLN A 55 1.17 11.16 -1.00
N SER A 56 0.37 10.34 -1.68
CA SER A 56 -0.76 9.63 -1.07
C SER A 56 -0.27 8.47 -0.19
N THR A 57 -1.04 8.17 0.83
CA THR A 57 -0.84 7.06 1.76
C THR A 57 -0.62 5.75 1.01
N ARG A 58 -1.47 5.44 0.03
CA ARG A 58 -1.39 4.18 -0.74
C ARG A 58 -0.10 4.07 -1.57
N PHE A 59 0.36 5.15 -2.21
CA PHE A 59 1.62 5.13 -2.96
C PHE A 59 2.83 5.05 -2.03
N LEU A 60 2.86 5.85 -0.96
CA LEU A 60 3.94 5.84 0.01
C LEU A 60 4.11 4.45 0.65
N LEU A 61 3.00 3.82 1.04
CA LEU A 61 2.97 2.45 1.53
C LEU A 61 3.47 1.45 0.48
N ALA A 62 2.99 1.54 -0.76
CA ALA A 62 3.43 0.66 -1.83
C ALA A 62 4.93 0.81 -2.16
N PHE A 63 5.48 2.04 -2.17
CA PHE A 63 6.90 2.28 -2.38
C PHE A 63 7.75 1.81 -1.21
N SER A 64 7.32 2.04 0.03
CA SER A 64 7.98 1.48 1.21
C SER A 64 8.05 -0.06 1.12
N MET A 65 6.94 -0.70 0.73
CA MET A 65 6.87 -2.14 0.52
C MET A 65 7.76 -2.62 -0.63
N LEU A 66 7.77 -1.93 -1.77
CA LEU A 66 8.63 -2.23 -2.91
C LEU A 66 10.10 -2.27 -2.50
N TYR A 67 10.60 -1.19 -1.89
CA TYR A 67 12.00 -1.11 -1.50
C TYR A 67 12.35 -2.06 -0.35
N TYR A 68 11.37 -2.38 0.51
CA TYR A 68 11.53 -3.46 1.47
C TYR A 68 11.80 -4.80 0.78
N TYR A 69 11.06 -5.16 -0.27
CA TYR A 69 11.29 -6.40 -1.00
C TYR A 69 12.55 -6.38 -1.87
N LEU A 70 12.95 -5.23 -2.38
CA LEU A 70 14.23 -5.03 -3.07
C LEU A 70 15.44 -5.03 -2.12
N ARG A 71 15.21 -5.12 -0.80
CA ARG A 71 16.24 -5.06 0.24
C ARG A 71 16.98 -3.72 0.33
N ASP A 72 16.41 -2.66 -0.23
CA ASP A 72 16.88 -1.27 -0.08
C ASP A 72 16.19 -0.67 1.15
N ARG A 73 16.77 -0.91 2.33
CA ARG A 73 16.17 -0.54 3.61
C ARG A 73 16.14 0.97 3.82
N ASP A 74 17.12 1.70 3.32
CA ASP A 74 17.20 3.15 3.45
C ASP A 74 16.04 3.81 2.70
N LYS A 75 15.83 3.46 1.43
CA LYS A 75 14.66 3.98 0.69
C LYS A 75 13.34 3.54 1.28
N ALA A 76 13.23 2.28 1.71
CA ALA A 76 12.00 1.79 2.34
C ALA A 76 11.64 2.62 3.58
N PHE A 77 12.66 3.03 4.35
CA PHE A 77 12.52 3.88 5.52
C PHE A 77 12.14 5.32 5.15
N GLU A 78 12.79 5.93 4.15
CA GLU A 78 12.43 7.28 3.65
C GLU A 78 10.94 7.39 3.25
N TYR A 79 10.40 6.36 2.60
CA TYR A 79 8.98 6.31 2.27
C TYR A 79 8.09 6.06 3.50
N ALA A 80 8.57 5.29 4.49
CA ALA A 80 7.87 5.07 5.75
C ALA A 80 7.79 6.35 6.60
N GLU A 81 8.83 7.20 6.60
CA GLU A 81 8.81 8.51 7.27
C GLU A 81 7.76 9.44 6.64
N GLN A 82 7.75 9.54 5.32
CA GLN A 82 6.74 10.31 4.58
C GLN A 82 5.33 9.77 4.86
N LEU A 83 5.17 8.45 4.89
CA LEU A 83 3.90 7.80 5.21
C LEU A 83 3.41 8.16 6.61
N LYS A 84 4.31 8.13 7.62
CA LYS A 84 3.99 8.51 9.00
C LYS A 84 3.56 9.97 9.11
N ALA A 85 4.25 10.86 8.40
CA ALA A 85 3.91 12.27 8.37
C ALA A 85 2.57 12.54 7.65
N ARG A 86 2.21 11.69 6.68
CA ARG A 86 0.99 11.84 5.88
C ARG A 86 -0.26 11.31 6.58
N ASN A 87 -0.17 10.14 7.21
CA ASN A 87 -1.31 9.44 7.78
C ASN A 87 -1.04 9.04 9.23
N LYS A 88 -1.69 9.73 10.17
CA LYS A 88 -1.54 9.50 11.61
C LYS A 88 -2.00 8.10 12.05
N ASP A 89 -2.90 7.48 11.29
CA ASP A 89 -3.53 6.20 11.64
C ASP A 89 -2.68 5.00 11.17
N ILE A 90 -1.59 5.24 10.44
CA ILE A 90 -0.72 4.17 9.93
C ILE A 90 -0.13 3.31 11.05
N VAL A 91 0.18 3.90 12.21
CA VAL A 91 0.74 3.14 13.34
C VAL A 91 -0.27 2.09 13.81
N LYS A 92 -1.53 2.49 14.04
CA LYS A 92 -2.62 1.57 14.43
C LYS A 92 -2.85 0.52 13.35
N PHE A 93 -2.90 0.93 12.08
CA PHE A 93 -3.03 -0.03 10.98
C PHE A 93 -1.91 -1.07 10.97
N THR A 94 -0.65 -0.66 11.19
CA THR A 94 0.47 -1.62 11.25
C THR A 94 0.45 -2.50 12.49
N ASP A 95 -0.08 -2.02 13.61
CA ASP A 95 -0.29 -2.84 14.81
C ASP A 95 -1.23 -4.00 14.50
N ILE A 96 -2.37 -3.71 13.85
CA ILE A 96 -3.36 -4.73 13.44
C ILE A 96 -2.76 -5.68 12.41
N MET A 97 -2.17 -5.16 11.33
CA MET A 97 -1.69 -5.98 10.21
C MET A 97 -0.48 -6.88 10.56
N CYS A 98 0.29 -6.55 11.60
CA CYS A 98 1.45 -7.33 12.02
C CYS A 98 1.13 -8.46 13.00
N ASP A 99 -0.07 -8.46 13.59
CA ASP A 99 -0.53 -9.49 14.50
C ASP A 99 -1.10 -10.67 13.71
N GLU A 100 -0.38 -11.79 13.74
CA GLU A 100 -0.75 -13.03 13.04
C GLU A 100 -1.96 -13.72 13.70
N ASN A 101 -2.26 -13.40 14.97
CA ASN A 101 -3.41 -13.91 15.71
C ASN A 101 -4.41 -12.81 16.05
N GLY A 102 -4.20 -11.60 15.51
CA GLY A 102 -4.98 -10.42 15.82
C GLY A 102 -6.37 -10.47 15.23
N ASP A 103 -7.29 -9.76 15.85
CA ASP A 103 -8.63 -9.61 15.32
C ASP A 103 -8.64 -8.53 14.23
N LEU A 104 -8.79 -8.95 12.98
CA LEU A 104 -8.90 -8.02 11.84
C LEU A 104 -10.17 -7.17 11.90
N SER A 105 -11.15 -7.49 12.77
CA SER A 105 -12.30 -6.62 13.05
C SER A 105 -11.88 -5.28 13.66
N GLU A 106 -10.69 -5.18 14.28
CA GLU A 106 -10.15 -3.90 14.77
C GLU A 106 -9.90 -2.88 13.65
N LEU A 107 -9.88 -3.32 12.38
CA LEU A 107 -9.86 -2.41 11.23
C LEU A 107 -11.13 -1.57 11.14
N ASP A 108 -12.26 -2.03 11.67
CA ASP A 108 -13.51 -1.27 11.69
C ASP A 108 -13.37 0.03 12.49
N ASP A 109 -12.46 0.09 13.47
CA ASP A 109 -12.15 1.33 14.19
C ASP A 109 -11.45 2.38 13.30
N LEU A 110 -10.88 1.97 12.17
CA LEU A 110 -10.31 2.88 11.17
C LEU A 110 -11.36 3.37 10.16
N SER A 111 -12.52 2.72 10.11
CA SER A 111 -13.66 3.18 9.33
C SER A 111 -14.27 4.44 9.95
N ILE A 112 -14.92 5.27 9.13
CA ILE A 112 -15.58 6.49 9.60
C ILE A 112 -17.09 6.20 9.71
N PRO A 113 -17.78 6.63 10.78
CA PRO A 113 -19.22 6.34 11.00
C PRO A 113 -20.19 6.84 9.92
N GLU A 114 -19.77 7.69 8.98
CA GLU A 114 -20.62 8.34 7.97
C GLU A 114 -20.53 7.71 6.56
N ASP A 115 -19.95 6.51 6.41
CA ASP A 115 -19.79 5.78 5.12
C ASP A 115 -19.02 6.54 4.01
N ALA A 116 -18.44 7.70 4.32
CA ALA A 116 -17.70 8.50 3.36
C ALA A 116 -16.19 8.19 3.39
N TYR A 117 -15.66 7.78 2.24
CA TYR A 117 -14.22 7.64 2.01
C TYR A 117 -13.48 8.98 2.21
N GLN A 118 -12.42 8.98 3.02
CA GLN A 118 -11.52 10.14 3.17
C GLN A 118 -10.07 9.76 2.83
N PRO A 119 -9.47 10.35 1.78
CA PRO A 119 -8.07 10.11 1.42
C PRO A 119 -7.12 10.41 2.58
N ASP A 120 -6.04 9.63 2.70
CA ASP A 120 -4.97 9.85 3.68
C ASP A 120 -5.36 9.75 5.17
N THR A 121 -6.44 9.04 5.46
CA THR A 121 -6.93 8.75 6.82
C THR A 121 -6.98 7.25 7.10
N GLY A 122 -7.41 6.87 8.30
CA GLY A 122 -7.81 5.49 8.64
C GLY A 122 -8.77 4.88 7.61
N SER A 123 -9.75 5.63 7.10
CA SER A 123 -10.70 5.10 6.10
C SER A 123 -10.03 4.71 4.78
N ASP A 124 -8.96 5.42 4.40
CA ASP A 124 -8.19 5.08 3.19
C ASP A 124 -7.44 3.76 3.36
N LEU A 125 -6.94 3.51 4.57
CA LEU A 125 -6.27 2.27 4.96
C LEU A 125 -7.26 1.09 5.10
N TYR A 126 -8.43 1.35 5.69
CA TYR A 126 -9.54 0.39 5.75
C TYR A 126 -9.97 -0.01 4.34
N THR A 127 -10.26 0.97 3.48
CA THR A 127 -10.67 0.72 2.10
C THR A 127 -9.58 -0.02 1.32
N LEU A 128 -8.30 0.32 1.55
CA LEU A 128 -7.19 -0.41 0.95
C LEU A 128 -7.17 -1.89 1.35
N TYR A 129 -7.43 -2.19 2.63
CA TYR A 129 -7.54 -3.57 3.09
C TYR A 129 -8.75 -4.28 2.49
N ASP A 130 -9.91 -3.63 2.45
CA ASP A 130 -11.14 -4.19 1.85
C ASP A 130 -10.99 -4.48 0.35
N ASP A 131 -10.31 -3.58 -0.38
CA ASP A 131 -9.98 -3.73 -1.80
C ASP A 131 -9.03 -4.92 -2.04
N MET A 132 -8.06 -5.15 -1.13
CA MET A 132 -6.90 -6.03 -1.38
C MET A 132 -6.54 -6.94 -0.17
N PRO A 133 -7.48 -7.64 0.46
CA PRO A 133 -7.27 -8.25 1.79
C PRO A 133 -6.19 -9.34 1.74
N MET A 134 -6.24 -10.21 0.72
CA MET A 134 -5.26 -11.29 0.55
C MET A 134 -3.84 -10.79 0.28
N LEU A 135 -3.71 -9.62 -0.35
CA LEU A 135 -2.41 -9.05 -0.71
C LEU A 135 -1.73 -8.38 0.47
N LEU A 136 -2.49 -7.87 1.44
CA LEU A 136 -1.97 -7.22 2.63
C LEU A 136 -1.90 -8.18 3.83
N ALA A 137 -2.95 -8.94 4.11
CA ALA A 137 -3.03 -9.83 5.28
C ALA A 137 -1.85 -10.82 5.32
N THR A 138 -1.42 -11.33 4.18
CA THR A 138 -0.33 -12.31 4.10
C THR A 138 1.08 -11.69 4.20
N ARG A 139 1.22 -10.41 4.59
CA ARG A 139 2.49 -9.66 4.60
C ARG A 139 2.95 -9.23 6.00
N HIS A 140 2.64 -10.04 7.01
CA HIS A 140 3.01 -9.77 8.41
C HIS A 140 4.49 -9.39 8.60
N GLN A 141 5.43 -9.99 7.85
CA GLN A 141 6.86 -9.64 7.96
C GLN A 141 7.17 -8.20 7.56
N TYR A 142 6.53 -7.69 6.50
CA TYR A 142 6.66 -6.30 6.09
C TYR A 142 6.02 -5.39 7.13
N PHE A 143 4.79 -5.69 7.55
CA PHE A 143 4.08 -4.87 8.52
C PHE A 143 4.76 -4.84 9.89
N ARG A 144 5.34 -5.95 10.36
CA ARG A 144 6.17 -6.01 11.58
C ARG A 144 7.40 -5.12 11.47
N TRP A 145 8.09 -5.13 10.32
CA TRP A 145 9.21 -4.22 10.06
C TRP A 145 8.76 -2.76 10.01
N LEU A 146 7.65 -2.47 9.34
CA LEU A 146 7.13 -1.12 9.20
C LEU A 146 6.73 -0.57 10.57
N GLN A 147 5.95 -1.33 11.35
CA GLN A 147 5.57 -1.00 12.73
C GLN A 147 6.80 -0.67 13.59
N THR A 148 7.82 -1.53 13.57
CA THR A 148 9.05 -1.32 14.32
C THR A 148 9.77 -0.04 13.89
N SER A 149 9.81 0.22 12.58
CA SER A 149 10.41 1.44 12.02
C SER A 149 9.66 2.70 12.44
N LEU A 150 8.33 2.68 12.33
CA LEU A 150 7.46 3.81 12.67
C LEU A 150 7.52 4.17 14.15
N LYS A 151 7.59 3.18 15.05
CA LYS A 151 7.70 3.39 16.50
C LYS A 151 9.06 3.96 16.94
N ARG A 152 10.10 3.85 16.10
CA ARG A 152 11.42 4.45 16.36
C ARG A 152 11.54 5.91 15.94
N MET A 153 10.65 6.36 15.06
CA MET A 153 10.59 7.76 14.65
C MET A 153 9.91 8.56 15.78
N HIS A 154 10.63 9.46 16.44
CA HIS A 154 10.07 10.32 17.50
C HIS A 154 9.25 11.46 16.91
#